data_AF-A0A850NR89-F1
#
_entry.id   AF-A0A850NR89-F1
#
_cell.length_a   1.000
_cell.length_b   1.000
_cell.length_c   1.000
_cell.angle_alpha   90.00
_cell.angle_beta   90.00
_cell.angle_gamma   90.00
#
_symmetry.space_group_name_H-M   'P 1'
#
loop_
_entity.id
_entity.type
_entity.pdbx_description
1 polymer ?
#
loop_
_entity_poly.entity_id
_entity_poly.type
_entity_poly.pdbx_seq_one_letter_code
_entity_poly.pdbx_strand_id
1 'polypeptide(L)'
;LVGGNGAGKTTLLRALAGIYEPVDGTVHVRGRLDALLDANSGMSTGMTGRENINLRCLHAGLTPRQSRAVQDDVQDFADLGSFIDMPVRTYSAGMSVRLGFALTTAINPQVLLMDEWFMAGDSAFLHKAQKRLEAMVQAADILVLSTHQLTIIESWCSEVIWLDQGRIRMHGAPQEVLAAYRGEAPVVTEPA
;
A
#
# COMPACT_ATOMS: atom_id res chain seq x y z
N LEU A 1 -5.04 -3.61 10.62
CA LEU A 1 -4.28 -4.67 11.32
C LEU A 1 -3.37 -4.02 12.35
N VAL A 2 -3.48 -4.41 13.63
CA VAL A 2 -2.61 -3.94 14.73
C VAL A 2 -2.01 -5.13 15.47
N GLY A 3 -0.93 -4.91 16.20
CA GLY A 3 -0.22 -5.95 16.95
C GLY A 3 1.27 -5.65 17.06
N GLY A 4 1.94 -6.27 18.03
CA GLY A 4 3.39 -6.11 18.25
C GLY A 4 4.24 -6.62 17.09
N ASN A 5 5.56 -6.42 17.21
CA ASN A 5 6.52 -7.00 16.28
C ASN A 5 6.43 -8.53 16.33
N GLY A 6 6.43 -9.17 15.15
CA GLY A 6 6.28 -10.62 15.06
C GLY A 6 4.84 -11.14 15.24
N ALA A 7 3.83 -10.28 15.39
CA ALA A 7 2.44 -10.72 15.53
C ALA A 7 1.85 -11.41 14.28
N GLY A 8 2.51 -11.29 13.11
CA GLY A 8 2.09 -11.92 11.85
C GLY A 8 1.40 -10.98 10.84
N LYS A 9 1.39 -9.66 11.07
CA LYS A 9 0.74 -8.66 10.18
C LYS A 9 1.23 -8.74 8.73
N THR A 10 2.55 -8.59 8.53
CA THR A 10 3.19 -8.67 7.20
C THR A 10 2.98 -10.04 6.56
N THR A 11 3.05 -11.13 7.33
CA THR A 11 2.80 -12.49 6.84
C THR A 11 1.38 -12.64 6.31
N LEU A 12 0.39 -12.10 7.05
CA LEU A 12 -1.01 -12.10 6.62
C LEU A 12 -1.19 -11.28 5.35
N LEU A 13 -0.62 -10.07 5.27
CA LEU A 13 -0.70 -9.26 4.05
C LEU A 13 -0.07 -9.95 2.83
N ARG A 14 1.08 -10.62 3.00
CA ARG A 14 1.72 -11.40 1.93
C ARG A 14 0.90 -12.61 1.50
N ALA A 15 0.21 -13.27 2.43
CA ALA A 15 -0.73 -14.34 2.11
C ALA A 15 -1.95 -13.80 1.33
N LEU A 16 -2.53 -12.67 1.77
CA LEU A 16 -3.61 -11.99 1.05
C LEU A 16 -3.20 -11.53 -0.36
N ALA A 17 -1.94 -11.12 -0.52
CA ALA A 17 -1.37 -10.73 -1.81
C ALA A 17 -1.06 -11.93 -2.73
N GLY A 18 -1.19 -13.17 -2.25
CA GLY A 18 -0.81 -14.37 -2.99
C GLY A 18 0.71 -14.59 -3.11
N ILE A 19 1.52 -13.86 -2.34
CA ILE A 19 2.98 -14.03 -2.29
C ILE A 19 3.35 -15.28 -1.50
N TYR A 20 2.64 -15.53 -0.39
CA TYR A 20 2.80 -16.73 0.42
C TYR A 20 1.57 -17.62 0.31
N GLU A 21 1.79 -18.90 0.06
CA GLU A 21 0.75 -19.90 0.14
C GLU A 21 0.50 -20.25 1.63
N PRO A 22 -0.76 -20.19 2.11
CA PRO A 22 -1.07 -20.58 3.47
C PRO A 22 -0.80 -22.08 3.67
N VAL A 23 -0.24 -22.44 4.84
CA VAL A 23 0.04 -23.85 5.18
C VAL A 23 -1.25 -24.67 5.34
N ASP A 24 -2.31 -24.03 5.82
CA ASP A 24 -3.65 -24.60 5.96
C ASP A 24 -4.71 -23.52 5.70
N GLY A 25 -5.90 -23.94 5.30
CA GLY A 25 -7.00 -23.07 4.87
C GLY A 25 -6.80 -22.53 3.45
N THR A 26 -7.65 -21.55 3.09
CA THR A 26 -7.69 -20.99 1.73
C THR A 26 -7.88 -19.48 1.77
N VAL A 27 -7.21 -18.77 0.86
CA VAL A 27 -7.40 -17.33 0.65
C VAL A 27 -8.13 -17.13 -0.68
N HIS A 28 -9.22 -16.38 -0.65
CA HIS A 28 -9.98 -16.00 -1.83
C HIS A 28 -10.12 -14.48 -1.91
N VAL A 29 -9.56 -13.89 -2.96
CA VAL A 29 -9.68 -12.46 -3.25
C VAL A 29 -10.50 -12.29 -4.52
N ARG A 30 -11.52 -11.42 -4.48
CA ARG A 30 -12.34 -11.07 -5.64
C ARG A 30 -12.16 -9.59 -5.98
N GLY A 31 -11.69 -9.33 -7.19
CA GLY A 31 -11.37 -7.99 -7.68
C GLY A 31 -9.89 -7.82 -7.97
N ARG A 32 -9.53 -6.67 -8.54
CA ARG A 32 -8.13 -6.32 -8.82
C ARG A 32 -7.43 -5.90 -7.53
N LEU A 33 -6.48 -6.71 -7.09
CA LEU A 33 -5.67 -6.46 -5.91
C LEU A 33 -4.33 -5.83 -6.32
N ASP A 34 -3.92 -4.79 -5.58
CA ASP A 34 -2.54 -4.32 -5.55
C ASP A 34 -2.04 -4.25 -4.12
N ALA A 35 -0.74 -4.48 -3.94
CA ALA A 35 -0.11 -4.52 -2.64
C ALA A 35 1.08 -3.56 -2.59
N LEU A 36 0.96 -2.51 -1.78
CA LEU A 36 2.02 -1.56 -1.45
C LEU A 36 2.81 -2.09 -0.26
N LEU A 37 3.55 -3.19 -0.48
CA LEU A 37 4.40 -3.82 0.54
C LEU A 37 5.86 -3.39 0.43
N ASP A 38 6.29 -2.99 -0.76
CA ASP A 38 7.63 -2.45 -1.04
C ASP A 38 7.53 -1.53 -2.27
N ALA A 39 7.93 -0.27 -2.10
CA ALA A 39 7.87 0.75 -3.16
C ALA A 39 8.72 0.39 -4.39
N ASN A 40 9.73 -0.47 -4.23
CA ASN A 40 10.58 -0.95 -5.33
C ASN A 40 10.14 -2.30 -5.90
N SER A 41 9.15 -2.95 -5.29
CA SER A 41 8.68 -4.26 -5.78
C SER A 41 8.04 -4.13 -7.17
N GLY A 42 8.47 -4.98 -8.10
CA GLY A 42 7.95 -5.01 -9.47
C GLY A 42 8.70 -4.15 -10.48
N MET A 43 9.73 -3.38 -10.07
CA MET A 43 10.62 -2.69 -11.01
C MET A 43 11.79 -3.57 -11.44
N SER A 44 12.09 -3.56 -12.74
CA SER A 44 13.30 -4.13 -13.32
C SER A 44 14.38 -3.07 -13.43
N THR A 45 15.48 -3.23 -12.67
CA THR A 45 16.62 -2.30 -12.65
C THR A 45 17.41 -2.30 -13.96
N GLY A 46 17.28 -3.35 -14.77
CA GLY A 46 17.89 -3.47 -16.10
C GLY A 46 17.18 -2.62 -17.16
N MET A 47 15.89 -2.34 -16.97
CA MET A 47 15.02 -1.61 -17.87
C MET A 47 15.03 -0.11 -17.57
N THR A 48 14.65 0.70 -18.55
CA THR A 48 14.41 2.14 -18.40
C THR A 48 13.15 2.40 -17.57
N GLY A 49 13.00 3.62 -17.06
CA GLY A 49 11.74 4.02 -16.41
C GLY A 49 10.53 3.84 -17.34
N ARG A 50 10.68 4.23 -18.62
CA ARG A 50 9.61 4.08 -19.62
C ARG A 50 9.20 2.64 -19.86
N GLU A 51 10.18 1.73 -19.94
CA GLU A 51 9.93 0.31 -20.11
C GLU A 51 9.25 -0.30 -18.87
N ASN A 52 9.61 0.13 -17.66
CA ASN A 52 8.94 -0.27 -16.43
C ASN A 52 7.47 0.17 -16.41
N ILE A 53 7.15 1.39 -16.88
CA ILE A 53 5.76 1.85 -17.02
C ILE A 53 4.97 0.96 -17.96
N ASN A 54 5.54 0.66 -19.13
CA ASN A 54 4.89 -0.19 -20.12
C ASN A 54 4.64 -1.59 -19.57
N LEU A 55 5.61 -2.17 -18.87
CA LEU A 55 5.49 -3.48 -18.23
C LEU A 55 4.35 -3.49 -17.20
N ARG A 56 4.23 -2.46 -16.36
CA ARG A 56 3.15 -2.31 -15.39
C ARG A 56 1.78 -2.23 -16.08
N CYS A 57 1.67 -1.47 -17.17
CA CYS A 57 0.43 -1.36 -17.94
C CYS A 57 0.00 -2.69 -18.56
N LEU A 58 0.96 -3.46 -19.08
CA LEU A 58 0.72 -4.79 -19.66
C LEU A 58 0.26 -5.77 -18.58
N HIS A 59 0.92 -5.77 -17.42
CA HIS A 59 0.53 -6.62 -16.28
C HIS A 59 -0.89 -6.31 -15.79
N ALA A 60 -1.28 -5.03 -15.82
CA ALA A 60 -2.64 -4.60 -15.46
C ALA A 60 -3.68 -4.82 -16.57
N GLY A 61 -3.29 -5.36 -17.73
CA GLY A 61 -4.21 -5.63 -18.85
C GLY A 61 -4.80 -4.37 -19.48
N LEU A 62 -4.09 -3.25 -19.45
CA LEU A 62 -4.58 -1.96 -19.96
C LEU A 62 -4.55 -1.90 -21.50
N THR A 63 -5.53 -1.20 -22.07
CA THR A 63 -5.54 -0.88 -23.51
C THR A 63 -4.46 0.16 -23.84
N PRO A 64 -4.00 0.27 -25.10
CA PRO A 64 -3.01 1.27 -25.50
C PRO A 64 -3.39 2.72 -25.18
N ARG A 65 -4.70 3.04 -25.15
CA ARG A 65 -5.19 4.36 -24.74
C ARG A 65 -5.02 4.59 -23.23
N GLN A 66 -5.36 3.59 -22.41
CA GLN A 66 -5.17 3.66 -20.96
C GLN A 66 -3.69 3.67 -20.59
N SER A 67 -2.86 2.88 -21.27
CA SER A 67 -1.40 2.87 -21.04
C SER A 67 -0.76 4.24 -21.28
N ARG A 68 -1.20 4.97 -22.32
CA ARG A 68 -0.73 6.34 -22.56
C ARG A 68 -1.08 7.29 -21.42
N ALA A 69 -2.31 7.23 -20.91
CA ALA A 69 -2.72 8.06 -19.77
C ALA A 69 -1.91 7.75 -18.51
N VAL A 70 -1.65 6.46 -18.23
CA VAL A 70 -0.78 6.03 -17.12
C VAL A 70 0.66 6.50 -17.33
N GLN A 71 1.15 6.47 -18.57
CA GLN A 71 2.49 6.91 -18.90
C GLN A 71 2.70 8.40 -18.66
N ASP A 72 1.76 9.23 -19.12
CA ASP A 72 1.80 10.67 -18.90
C ASP A 72 1.74 10.98 -17.39
N ASP A 73 0.81 10.35 -16.67
CA ASP A 73 0.66 10.52 -15.22
C ASP A 73 1.91 10.10 -14.42
N VAL A 74 2.52 8.95 -14.74
CA VAL A 74 3.75 8.49 -14.06
C VAL A 74 4.92 9.43 -14.35
N GLN A 75 5.06 9.88 -15.60
CA GLN A 75 6.14 10.78 -16.00
C GLN A 75 6.04 12.13 -15.28
N ASP A 76 4.83 12.69 -15.20
CA ASP A 76 4.54 13.95 -14.49
C ASP A 76 4.64 13.80 -12.96
N PHE A 77 4.24 12.63 -12.43
CA PHE A 77 4.31 12.40 -10.99
C PHE A 77 5.75 12.21 -10.51
N ALA A 78 6.52 11.35 -11.17
CA ALA A 78 7.88 10.98 -10.76
C ALA A 78 8.89 12.14 -10.95
N ASP A 79 8.59 13.08 -11.85
CA ASP A 79 9.41 14.26 -12.12
C ASP A 79 10.89 13.90 -12.39
N LEU A 80 11.09 13.01 -13.35
CA LEU A 80 12.41 12.47 -13.72
C LEU A 80 13.00 13.11 -14.97
N GLY A 81 12.25 13.94 -15.69
CA GLY A 81 12.71 14.54 -16.95
C GLY A 81 13.25 13.49 -17.94
N SER A 82 14.42 13.74 -18.51
CA SER A 82 15.08 12.83 -19.45
C SER A 82 15.63 11.54 -18.80
N PHE A 83 15.72 11.48 -17.47
CA PHE A 83 16.20 10.27 -16.81
C PHE A 83 15.26 9.08 -16.98
N ILE A 84 13.98 9.33 -17.32
CA ILE A 84 12.98 8.27 -17.57
C ILE A 84 13.39 7.27 -18.66
N ASP A 85 14.24 7.71 -19.59
CA ASP A 85 14.76 6.91 -20.71
C ASP A 85 16.12 6.26 -20.40
N MET A 86 16.61 6.38 -19.16
CA MET A 86 17.82 5.70 -18.69
C MET A 86 17.48 4.46 -17.83
N PRO A 87 18.34 3.43 -17.82
CA PRO A 87 18.12 2.24 -16.99
C PRO A 87 17.99 2.57 -15.50
N VAL A 88 17.02 1.99 -14.81
CA VAL A 88 16.73 2.28 -13.39
C VAL A 88 17.93 2.03 -12.47
N ARG A 89 18.84 1.11 -12.82
CA ARG A 89 20.10 0.90 -12.07
C ARG A 89 20.99 2.15 -11.96
N THR A 90 20.81 3.17 -12.82
CA THR A 90 21.59 4.42 -12.78
C THR A 90 20.93 5.50 -11.92
N TYR A 91 19.76 5.22 -11.35
CA TYR A 91 18.99 6.20 -10.60
C TYR A 91 19.57 6.39 -9.20
N SER A 92 19.47 7.60 -8.68
CA SER A 92 19.67 7.82 -7.24
C SER A 92 18.56 7.13 -6.44
N ALA A 93 18.79 6.89 -5.14
CA ALA A 93 17.77 6.30 -4.27
C ALA A 93 16.45 7.08 -4.31
N GLY A 94 16.51 8.42 -4.34
CA GLY A 94 15.32 9.27 -4.43
C GLY A 94 14.57 9.11 -5.75
N MET A 95 15.28 9.05 -6.89
CA MET A 95 14.65 8.82 -8.19
C MET A 95 13.97 7.45 -8.28
N SER A 96 14.60 6.41 -7.74
CA SER A 96 14.01 5.06 -7.68
C SER A 96 12.74 5.06 -6.85
N VAL A 97 12.75 5.69 -5.66
CA VAL A 97 11.55 5.82 -4.82
C VAL A 97 10.44 6.59 -5.53
N ARG A 98 10.78 7.71 -6.21
CA ARG A 98 9.81 8.50 -6.97
C ARG A 98 9.15 7.70 -8.09
N LEU A 99 9.95 6.98 -8.89
CA LEU A 99 9.42 6.13 -9.96
C LEU A 99 8.58 4.98 -9.41
N GLY A 100 9.09 4.27 -8.39
CA GLY A 100 8.40 3.14 -7.77
C GLY A 100 7.05 3.54 -7.20
N PHE A 101 7.01 4.68 -6.49
CA PHE A 101 5.76 5.23 -5.98
C PHE A 101 4.80 5.63 -7.11
N ALA A 102 5.30 6.30 -8.15
CA ALA A 102 4.48 6.69 -9.30
C ALA A 102 3.85 5.46 -9.97
N LEU A 103 4.65 4.42 -10.27
CA LEU A 103 4.22 3.19 -10.93
C LEU A 103 3.18 2.41 -10.11
N THR A 104 3.42 2.29 -8.81
CA THR A 104 2.56 1.51 -7.91
C THR A 104 1.21 2.20 -7.68
N THR A 105 1.17 3.53 -7.72
CA THR A 105 -0.04 4.33 -7.46
C THR A 105 -0.72 4.86 -8.73
N ALA A 106 -0.22 4.57 -9.93
CA ALA A 106 -0.82 5.05 -11.18
C ALA A 106 -2.09 4.31 -11.63
N ILE A 107 -2.37 3.17 -11.00
CA ILE A 107 -3.54 2.36 -11.32
C ILE A 107 -4.29 2.11 -10.02
N ASN A 108 -5.56 2.51 -9.98
CA ASN A 108 -6.40 2.31 -8.80
C ASN A 108 -6.85 0.84 -8.72
N PRO A 109 -6.56 0.15 -7.60
CA PRO A 109 -7.04 -1.20 -7.37
C PRO A 109 -8.45 -1.18 -6.78
N GLN A 110 -9.10 -2.35 -6.80
CA GLN A 110 -10.32 -2.58 -6.02
C GLN A 110 -9.98 -2.99 -4.59
N VAL A 111 -8.91 -3.77 -4.42
CA VAL A 111 -8.39 -4.19 -3.11
C VAL A 111 -6.97 -3.67 -2.96
N LEU A 112 -6.75 -2.79 -1.99
CA LEU A 112 -5.45 -2.20 -1.68
C LEU A 112 -4.91 -2.82 -0.39
N LEU A 113 -3.75 -3.47 -0.48
CA LEU A 113 -3.00 -3.93 0.69
C LEU A 113 -1.86 -2.97 0.97
N MET A 114 -1.62 -2.60 2.23
CA MET A 114 -0.52 -1.72 2.59
C MET A 114 0.14 -2.15 3.89
N ASP A 115 1.48 -2.22 3.90
CA ASP A 115 2.27 -2.53 5.09
C ASP A 115 3.25 -1.39 5.39
N GLU A 116 3.16 -0.80 6.60
CA GLU A 116 4.15 0.14 7.15
C GLU A 116 4.73 1.11 6.11
N TRP A 117 3.88 1.89 5.45
CA TRP A 117 4.32 2.73 4.33
C TRP A 117 4.96 3.99 4.88
N PHE A 118 6.28 3.90 4.89
CA PHE A 118 7.20 4.97 5.19
C PHE A 118 7.36 5.87 3.96
N MET A 119 7.04 7.16 4.09
CA MET A 119 7.33 8.14 3.04
C MET A 119 8.79 8.59 3.19
N ALA A 120 9.68 8.04 2.36
CA ALA A 120 11.07 8.51 2.23
C ALA A 120 11.18 9.42 1.00
N GLY A 121 11.78 10.60 1.15
CA GLY A 121 11.93 11.59 0.08
C GLY A 121 12.15 12.99 0.63
N ASP A 122 12.37 13.96 -0.25
CA ASP A 122 12.37 15.37 0.13
C ASP A 122 10.94 15.85 0.48
N SER A 123 10.85 16.90 1.29
CA SER A 123 9.58 17.42 1.82
C SER A 123 8.55 17.79 0.74
N ALA A 124 9.01 18.25 -0.44
CA ALA A 124 8.11 18.59 -1.54
C ALA A 124 7.48 17.34 -2.16
N PHE A 125 8.26 16.28 -2.38
CA PHE A 125 7.75 15.00 -2.87
C PHE A 125 6.84 14.32 -1.84
N LEU A 126 7.18 14.37 -0.56
CA LEU A 126 6.38 13.77 0.52
C LEU A 126 4.93 14.28 0.51
N HIS A 127 4.73 15.60 0.36
CA HIS A 127 3.39 16.19 0.30
C HIS A 127 2.60 15.74 -0.93
N LYS A 128 3.26 15.66 -2.09
CA LYS A 128 2.67 15.17 -3.34
C LYS A 128 2.27 13.69 -3.22
N ALA A 129 3.13 12.89 -2.60
CA ALA A 129 2.92 11.46 -2.39
C ALA A 129 1.80 11.18 -1.40
N GLN A 130 1.71 11.93 -0.30
CA GLN A 130 0.62 11.81 0.66
C GLN A 130 -0.75 12.06 0.00
N LYS A 131 -0.89 13.16 -0.75
CA LYS A 131 -2.14 13.47 -1.45
C LYS A 131 -2.57 12.39 -2.44
N ARG A 132 -1.61 11.84 -3.18
CA ARG A 132 -1.89 10.76 -4.15
C ARG A 132 -2.31 9.48 -3.43
N LEU A 133 -1.71 9.20 -2.28
CA LEU A 133 -2.05 8.03 -1.48
C LEU A 133 -3.46 8.14 -0.87
N GLU A 134 -3.80 9.30 -0.32
CA GLU A 134 -5.15 9.59 0.17
C GLU A 134 -6.19 9.40 -0.93
N ALA A 135 -5.93 9.92 -2.15
CA ALA A 135 -6.81 9.73 -3.29
C ALA A 135 -6.95 8.25 -3.70
N MET A 136 -5.84 7.50 -3.69
CA MET A 136 -5.84 6.07 -4.03
C MET A 136 -6.63 5.25 -3.00
N VAL A 137 -6.48 5.57 -1.71
CA VAL A 137 -7.22 4.92 -0.62
C VAL A 137 -8.71 5.21 -0.71
N GLN A 138 -9.09 6.47 -1.00
CA GLN A 138 -10.49 6.84 -1.19
C GLN A 138 -11.13 6.20 -2.42
N ALA A 139 -10.33 5.88 -3.45
CA ALA A 139 -10.80 5.23 -4.67
C ALA A 139 -10.86 3.71 -4.59
N ALA A 140 -10.20 3.10 -3.58
CA ALA A 140 -10.20 1.65 -3.40
C ALA A 140 -11.51 1.19 -2.74
N ASP A 141 -12.07 0.07 -3.21
CA ASP A 141 -13.28 -0.52 -2.62
C ASP A 141 -12.98 -1.13 -1.24
N ILE A 142 -11.78 -1.72 -1.09
CA ILE A 142 -11.31 -2.36 0.14
C ILE A 142 -9.86 -1.96 0.42
N LEU A 143 -9.61 -1.45 1.62
CA LEU A 143 -8.26 -1.21 2.16
C LEU A 143 -7.95 -2.22 3.27
N VAL A 144 -6.82 -2.91 3.17
CA VAL A 144 -6.24 -3.69 4.28
C VAL A 144 -4.89 -3.08 4.65
N LEU A 145 -4.84 -2.47 5.82
CA LEU A 145 -3.71 -1.70 6.29
C LEU A 145 -3.05 -2.33 7.52
N SER A 146 -1.73 -2.48 7.51
CA SER A 146 -0.89 -2.70 8.69
C SER A 146 -0.12 -1.42 9.01
N THR A 147 -0.36 -0.85 10.18
CA THR A 147 0.35 0.36 10.65
C THR A 147 0.38 0.43 12.18
N HIS A 148 1.43 1.02 12.73
CA HIS A 148 1.48 1.45 14.12
C HIS A 148 0.90 2.85 14.38
N GLN A 149 0.51 3.60 13.33
CA GLN A 149 -0.04 4.94 13.46
C GLN A 149 -1.55 4.91 13.72
N LEU A 150 -1.93 5.19 14.96
CA LEU A 150 -3.31 5.14 15.45
C LEU A 150 -4.23 6.12 14.73
N THR A 151 -3.73 7.31 14.41
CA THR A 151 -4.48 8.36 13.68
C THR A 151 -4.87 7.92 12.26
N ILE A 152 -4.04 7.11 11.60
CA ILE A 152 -4.37 6.56 10.27
C ILE A 152 -5.46 5.50 10.41
N ILE A 153 -5.37 4.65 11.43
CA ILE A 153 -6.38 3.61 11.69
C ILE A 153 -7.73 4.26 11.98
N GLU A 154 -7.77 5.28 12.83
CA GLU A 154 -8.99 5.99 13.19
C GLU A 154 -9.61 6.76 12.01
N SER A 155 -8.80 7.22 11.06
CA SER A 155 -9.28 8.01 9.92
C SER A 155 -9.66 7.18 8.70
N TRP A 156 -8.99 6.05 8.43
CA TRP A 156 -9.18 5.29 7.19
C TRP A 156 -9.85 3.92 7.38
N CYS A 157 -9.83 3.35 8.59
CA CYS A 157 -10.33 1.99 8.80
C CYS A 157 -11.72 2.00 9.45
N SER A 158 -12.61 1.15 8.94
CA SER A 158 -13.92 0.85 9.53
C SER A 158 -13.86 -0.29 10.55
N GLU A 159 -12.88 -1.19 10.44
CA GLU A 159 -12.67 -2.34 11.31
C GLU A 159 -11.18 -2.54 11.63
N VAL A 160 -10.90 -3.12 12.79
CA VAL A 160 -9.54 -3.41 13.24
C VAL A 160 -9.44 -4.85 13.72
N ILE A 161 -8.44 -5.56 13.19
CA ILE A 161 -8.00 -6.88 13.69
C ILE A 161 -6.73 -6.66 14.50
N TRP A 162 -6.76 -7.04 15.78
CA TRP A 162 -5.59 -7.16 16.64
C TRP A 162 -5.02 -8.58 16.54
N LEU A 163 -3.80 -8.67 16.02
CA LEU A 163 -3.02 -9.90 15.96
C LEU A 163 -2.04 -9.99 17.15
N ASP A 164 -1.93 -11.19 17.71
CA ASP A 164 -0.99 -11.53 18.77
C ASP A 164 -0.46 -12.95 18.53
N GLN A 165 0.86 -13.09 18.35
CA GLN A 165 1.53 -14.38 18.08
C GLN A 165 0.85 -15.23 16.99
N GLY A 166 0.47 -14.62 15.87
CA GLY A 166 -0.17 -15.32 14.74
C GLY A 166 -1.64 -15.65 14.92
N ARG A 167 -2.29 -15.17 15.99
CA ARG A 167 -3.72 -15.37 16.25
C ARG A 167 -4.46 -14.04 16.31
N ILE A 168 -5.73 -14.06 15.90
CA ILE A 168 -6.64 -12.93 16.11
C ILE A 168 -7.00 -12.90 17.59
N ARG A 169 -6.57 -11.84 18.27
CA ARG A 169 -6.88 -11.60 19.68
C ARG A 169 -8.18 -10.83 19.86
N MET A 170 -8.45 -9.88 18.96
CA MET A 170 -9.69 -9.10 18.94
C MET A 170 -9.99 -8.62 17.52
N HIS A 171 -11.27 -8.49 17.20
CA HIS A 171 -11.79 -7.92 15.95
C HIS A 171 -13.04 -7.10 16.24
N GLY A 172 -13.12 -5.89 15.70
CA GLY A 172 -14.27 -5.01 15.90
C GLY A 172 -14.01 -3.58 15.42
N ALA A 173 -14.80 -2.65 15.93
CA ALA A 173 -14.67 -1.23 15.60
C ALA A 173 -13.32 -0.66 16.09
N PRO A 174 -12.71 0.32 15.38
CA PRO A 174 -11.41 0.87 15.75
C PRO A 174 -11.32 1.33 17.20
N GLN A 175 -12.33 2.06 17.69
CA GLN A 175 -12.32 2.60 19.06
C GLN A 175 -12.23 1.49 20.12
N GLU A 176 -13.01 0.42 19.97
CA GLU A 176 -13.06 -0.70 20.92
C GLU A 176 -11.75 -1.47 20.92
N VAL A 177 -11.23 -1.81 19.74
CA VAL A 177 -10.03 -2.62 19.60
C VAL A 177 -8.79 -1.83 20.01
N LEU A 178 -8.71 -0.53 19.67
CA LEU A 178 -7.59 0.31 20.04
C LEU A 178 -7.55 0.61 21.54
N ALA A 179 -8.69 0.81 22.21
CA ALA A 179 -8.74 0.95 23.67
C ALA A 179 -8.19 -0.31 24.36
N ALA A 180 -8.67 -1.49 23.94
CA ALA A 180 -8.19 -2.77 24.46
C ALA A 180 -6.69 -2.99 24.17
N TYR A 181 -6.21 -2.61 22.97
CA TYR A 181 -4.81 -2.73 22.58
C TYR A 181 -3.88 -1.84 23.39
N ARG A 182 -4.32 -0.62 23.75
CA ARG A 182 -3.55 0.31 24.59
C ARG A 182 -3.54 -0.08 26.07
N GLY A 183 -4.35 -1.07 26.47
CA GLY A 183 -4.57 -1.41 27.88
C GLY A 183 -5.42 -0.37 28.61
N GLU A 184 -6.19 0.44 27.87
CA GLU A 184 -7.16 1.38 28.44
C GLU A 184 -8.43 0.60 28.82
N ALA A 185 -8.92 0.75 30.05
CA ALA A 185 -10.18 0.13 30.46
C ALA A 185 -11.33 0.70 29.61
N PRO A 186 -12.34 -0.10 29.22
CA PRO A 186 -13.48 0.41 28.45
C PRO A 186 -14.14 1.56 29.21
N VAL A 187 -14.21 2.73 28.59
CA VAL A 187 -14.97 3.87 29.11
C VAL A 187 -16.44 3.48 29.00
N VAL A 188 -17.03 3.07 30.11
CA VAL A 188 -18.47 2.88 30.22
C VAL A 188 -19.10 4.27 30.17
N THR A 189 -19.58 4.68 29.00
CA THR A 189 -20.51 5.81 28.90
C THR A 189 -21.88 5.30 29.31
N GLU A 190 -22.30 5.61 30.54
CA GLU A 190 -23.69 5.43 30.96
C GLU A 190 -24.61 6.28 30.07
N PRO A 191 -25.75 5.73 29.60
CA PRO A 191 -26.73 6.52 28.87
C PRO A 191 -27.41 7.52 29.82
N ALA A 192 -27.59 8.75 29.34
CA ALA A 192 -28.29 9.84 30.03
C ALA A 192 -29.80 9.63 30.11
#